data_AF-A0A0A2LHA3-F1
#
_entry.id   AF-A0A0A2LHA3-F1
#
_cell.length_a   1.000
_cell.length_b   1.000
_cell.length_c   1.000
_cell.angle_alpha   90.00
_cell.angle_beta   90.00
_cell.angle_gamma   90.00
#
_symmetry.space_group_name_H-M   'P 1'
#
loop_
_entity.id
_entity.type
_entity.pdbx_description
1 polymer ?
#
loop_
_entity_poly.entity_id
_entity_poly.type
_entity_poly.pdbx_seq_one_letter_code
_entity_poly.pdbx_strand_id
1 'polypeptide(L)'
;MSLLKKILIGLAILIALGTIANYGLSYWISRKLPTIIQSDKDMPYNISYTDLDIALLKGNITILNASLSPKDSTAQLKSGAYGQIEKIRIEHFSLWALLKNNKIRVDNIIIDKPEIILYPEENKYNVKGDLVKPFKNTVFTETVEVNRGKFTLLDTTDNTKLKASNINMLFRNIKIDSTTIDDNLPVKYSSYSLKCDSLFYQVDKQYNITTQELNISDTAITVNNFKLTPEQTRMEFAQSIPKEKDQYRIEVNKIHIPDLLWGFVNDTLYVRTPLVDLTKVNAVIYRPKMAPDDLSVKKLYSQMLREIKFDLKADTIKLNDSYVEYQEQQSYDKPAAKVMFSDFNATIKNIYSPINKTETPQTTLDVNCLFMKSSPLSVHWTFDITDETDAFTIQGKLQNVKSSVIDPVAKPLMNITTTGDLKEIYFTFNGNRNNSNGDFAIKYEDLKVKLYKKDGKDKNKLMSAVGNLLVKNDSEDELKETEVSVERLKDKSVFNFLWRFLYEGLKKTLLPKIISGGD
;
A
#
# COMPACT_ATOMS: atom_id res chain seq x y z
N MET A 1 42.37 -31.86 -62.44
CA MET A 1 41.16 -31.37 -61.74
C MET A 1 40.84 -29.96 -62.21
N SER A 2 39.61 -29.70 -62.69
CA SER A 2 39.19 -28.34 -63.07
C SER A 2 39.28 -27.41 -61.86
N LEU A 3 39.55 -26.12 -62.10
CA LEU A 3 39.65 -25.08 -61.08
C LEU A 3 38.46 -25.13 -60.10
N LEU A 4 37.27 -25.41 -60.63
CA LEU A 4 36.01 -25.62 -59.90
C LEU A 4 36.11 -26.73 -58.84
N LYS A 5 36.72 -27.88 -59.16
CA LYS A 5 36.90 -28.98 -58.20
C LYS A 5 37.84 -28.59 -57.06
N LYS A 6 38.90 -27.82 -57.34
CA LYS A 6 39.83 -27.34 -56.30
C LYS A 6 39.16 -26.31 -55.38
N ILE A 7 38.33 -25.42 -55.93
CA ILE A 7 37.54 -24.46 -55.17
C ILE A 7 36.49 -25.19 -54.30
N LEU A 8 35.78 -26.17 -54.85
CA LEU A 8 34.78 -26.96 -54.10
C LEU A 8 35.42 -27.78 -52.98
N ILE A 9 36.58 -28.39 -53.22
CA ILE A 9 37.34 -29.12 -52.19
C ILE A 9 37.85 -28.15 -51.11
N GLY A 10 38.37 -26.98 -51.49
CA GLY A 10 38.78 -25.95 -50.55
C GLY A 10 37.62 -25.44 -49.68
N LEU A 11 36.44 -25.22 -50.29
CA LEU A 11 35.23 -24.80 -49.58
C LEU A 11 34.74 -25.90 -48.62
N ALA A 12 34.74 -27.16 -49.05
CA ALA A 12 34.34 -28.30 -48.23
C ALA A 12 35.28 -28.50 -47.03
N ILE A 13 36.60 -28.33 -47.22
CA ILE A 13 37.59 -28.38 -46.13
C ILE A 13 37.38 -27.22 -45.16
N LEU A 14 37.08 -26.02 -45.66
CA LEU A 14 36.85 -24.84 -44.82
C LEU A 14 35.55 -24.97 -44.01
N ILE A 15 34.50 -25.54 -44.61
CA ILE A 15 33.26 -25.90 -43.92
C ILE A 15 33.52 -26.99 -42.86
N ALA A 16 34.27 -28.03 -43.20
CA ALA A 16 34.62 -29.11 -42.26
C ALA A 16 35.48 -28.63 -41.08
N LEU A 17 36.46 -27.74 -41.34
CA LEU A 17 37.25 -27.10 -40.29
C LEU A 17 36.38 -26.16 -39.44
N GLY A 18 35.44 -25.45 -40.06
CA GLY A 18 34.45 -24.63 -39.37
C GLY A 18 33.55 -25.44 -38.45
N THR A 19 33.06 -26.61 -38.89
CA THR A 19 32.22 -27.49 -38.07
C THR A 19 33.00 -28.17 -36.95
N ILE A 20 34.24 -28.62 -37.21
CA ILE A 20 35.13 -29.20 -36.18
C ILE A 20 35.53 -28.15 -35.15
N ALA A 21 35.89 -26.94 -35.57
CA ALA A 21 36.21 -25.83 -34.67
C ALA A 21 34.98 -25.42 -33.84
N ASN A 22 33.80 -25.40 -34.44
CA ASN A 22 32.54 -25.16 -33.75
C ASN A 22 32.26 -26.25 -32.68
N TYR A 23 32.39 -27.52 -33.03
CA TYR A 23 32.19 -28.62 -32.08
C TYR A 23 33.24 -28.63 -30.97
N GLY A 24 34.52 -28.41 -31.31
CA GLY A 24 35.62 -28.32 -30.36
C GLY A 24 35.51 -27.13 -29.41
N LEU A 25 35.10 -25.96 -29.91
CA LEU A 25 34.86 -24.77 -29.09
C LEU A 25 33.64 -24.97 -28.19
N SER A 26 32.57 -25.61 -28.68
CA SER A 26 31.38 -25.92 -27.88
C SER A 26 31.75 -26.86 -26.75
N TYR A 27 32.48 -27.93 -27.05
CA TYR A 27 33.00 -28.89 -26.07
C TYR A 27 33.89 -28.22 -25.02
N TRP A 28 34.79 -27.32 -25.45
CA TRP A 28 35.67 -26.57 -24.56
C TRP A 28 34.89 -25.63 -23.64
N ILE A 29 33.90 -24.90 -24.16
CA ILE A 29 33.03 -24.03 -23.35
C ILE A 29 32.21 -24.87 -22.37
N SER A 30 31.61 -25.98 -22.79
CA SER A 30 30.86 -26.88 -21.90
C SER A 30 31.72 -27.44 -20.77
N ARG A 31 33.03 -27.62 -20.96
CA ARG A 31 33.97 -28.03 -19.90
C ARG A 31 34.46 -26.88 -19.03
N LYS A 32 34.66 -25.69 -19.62
CA LYS A 32 35.27 -24.55 -18.92
C LYS A 32 34.25 -23.67 -18.20
N LEU A 33 33.04 -23.54 -18.72
CA LEU A 33 31.96 -22.76 -18.10
C LEU A 33 31.63 -23.24 -16.67
N PRO A 34 31.46 -24.55 -16.38
CA PRO A 34 31.29 -25.00 -15.00
C PRO A 34 32.50 -24.68 -14.13
N THR A 35 33.73 -24.77 -14.65
CA THR A 35 34.92 -24.34 -13.88
C THR A 35 34.90 -22.84 -13.59
N ILE A 36 34.48 -21.97 -14.52
CA ILE A 36 34.41 -20.51 -14.29
C ILE A 36 33.38 -20.18 -13.22
N ILE A 37 32.19 -20.79 -13.30
CA ILE A 37 31.09 -20.57 -12.34
C ILE A 37 31.45 -21.10 -10.94
N GLN A 38 32.20 -22.21 -10.86
CA GLN A 38 32.58 -22.82 -9.58
C GLN A 38 33.95 -22.33 -9.04
N SER A 39 34.79 -21.70 -9.87
CA SER A 39 36.17 -21.30 -9.50
C SER A 39 36.27 -20.04 -8.67
N ASP A 40 35.20 -19.26 -8.56
CA ASP A 40 35.19 -18.11 -7.66
C ASP A 40 35.01 -18.61 -6.23
N LYS A 41 36.14 -18.73 -5.51
CA LYS A 41 36.17 -19.16 -4.11
C LYS A 41 35.35 -18.22 -3.21
N ASP A 42 35.12 -17.00 -3.63
CA ASP A 42 34.38 -15.99 -2.87
C ASP A 42 32.87 -16.04 -3.14
N MET A 43 32.38 -16.83 -4.10
CA MET A 43 30.94 -16.96 -4.38
C MET A 43 30.24 -17.80 -3.29
N PRO A 44 29.25 -17.26 -2.55
CA PRO A 44 28.64 -17.95 -1.41
C PRO A 44 27.61 -19.04 -1.78
N TYR A 45 27.37 -19.26 -3.08
CA TYR A 45 26.36 -20.19 -3.58
C TYR A 45 26.95 -21.34 -4.41
N ASN A 46 26.34 -22.51 -4.29
CA ASN A 46 26.48 -23.63 -5.20
C ASN A 46 25.52 -23.44 -6.38
N ILE A 47 26.05 -23.60 -7.59
CA ILE A 47 25.28 -23.55 -8.84
C ILE A 47 25.47 -24.88 -9.57
N SER A 48 24.36 -25.50 -9.95
CA SER A 48 24.34 -26.72 -10.78
C SER A 48 23.25 -26.65 -11.84
N TYR A 49 23.33 -27.52 -12.85
CA TYR A 49 22.37 -27.65 -13.95
C TYR A 49 22.45 -29.07 -14.51
N THR A 50 21.38 -29.53 -15.18
CA THR A 50 21.37 -30.87 -15.81
C THR A 50 22.04 -30.84 -17.18
N ASP A 51 21.65 -29.89 -18.03
CA ASP A 51 22.12 -29.82 -19.41
C ASP A 51 22.51 -28.39 -19.81
N LEU A 52 23.51 -28.29 -20.69
CA LEU A 52 24.00 -27.05 -21.27
C LEU A 52 24.18 -27.26 -22.78
N ASP A 53 23.28 -26.67 -23.57
CA ASP A 53 23.33 -26.65 -25.03
C ASP A 53 23.88 -25.31 -25.52
N ILE A 54 24.82 -25.37 -26.47
CA ILE A 54 25.54 -24.20 -26.97
C ILE A 54 25.57 -24.25 -28.51
N ALA A 55 24.75 -23.41 -29.14
CA ALA A 55 24.75 -23.19 -30.57
C ALA A 55 25.61 -21.97 -30.93
N LEU A 56 26.95 -22.15 -30.91
CA LEU A 56 27.94 -21.08 -31.06
C LEU A 56 27.78 -20.23 -32.32
N LEU A 57 27.47 -20.84 -33.48
CA LEU A 57 27.25 -20.10 -34.74
C LEU A 57 26.11 -19.08 -34.64
N LYS A 58 25.09 -19.38 -33.82
CA LYS A 58 23.95 -18.49 -33.56
C LYS A 58 24.15 -17.64 -32.30
N GLY A 59 25.18 -17.92 -31.50
CA GLY A 59 25.39 -17.31 -30.19
C GLY A 59 24.32 -17.70 -29.16
N ASN A 60 23.67 -18.86 -29.32
CA ASN A 60 22.59 -19.25 -28.39
C ASN A 60 23.11 -20.22 -27.33
N ILE A 61 22.77 -19.96 -26.07
CA ILE A 61 23.07 -20.85 -24.93
C ILE A 61 21.75 -21.21 -24.26
N THR A 62 21.51 -22.49 -24.03
CA THR A 62 20.34 -22.99 -23.29
C THR A 62 20.81 -23.81 -22.09
N ILE A 63 20.35 -23.45 -20.89
CA ILE A 63 20.61 -24.17 -19.65
C ILE A 63 19.29 -24.78 -19.17
N LEU A 64 19.29 -26.07 -18.84
CA LEU A 64 18.11 -26.78 -18.34
C LEU A 64 18.28 -27.18 -16.87
N ASN A 65 17.20 -27.02 -16.10
CA ASN A 65 17.10 -27.40 -14.69
C ASN A 65 18.25 -26.84 -13.85
N ALA A 66 18.48 -25.54 -13.93
CA ALA A 66 19.47 -24.87 -13.10
C ALA A 66 18.99 -24.79 -11.66
N SER A 67 19.90 -24.97 -10.70
CA SER A 67 19.62 -24.83 -9.27
C SER A 67 20.68 -24.00 -8.57
N LEU A 68 20.25 -23.24 -7.59
CA LEU A 68 21.04 -22.36 -6.74
C LEU A 68 20.78 -22.73 -5.28
N SER A 69 21.83 -22.91 -4.48
CA SER A 69 21.72 -23.08 -3.03
C SER A 69 22.93 -22.49 -2.30
N PRO A 70 22.81 -22.03 -1.05
CA PRO A 70 23.95 -21.55 -0.26
C PRO A 70 24.95 -22.66 0.02
N LYS A 71 26.26 -22.34 0.04
CA LYS A 71 27.33 -23.29 0.38
C LYS A 71 27.31 -23.71 1.86
N ASP A 72 27.01 -22.78 2.75
CA ASP A 72 27.13 -22.96 4.20
C ASP A 72 25.81 -23.27 4.91
N SER A 73 24.72 -23.50 4.17
CA SER A 73 23.43 -23.82 4.81
C SER A 73 23.41 -25.28 5.29
N THR A 74 23.36 -25.46 6.61
CA THR A 74 23.10 -26.76 7.23
C THR A 74 21.60 -27.03 7.25
N ALA A 75 21.19 -28.31 7.27
CA ALA A 75 19.77 -28.69 7.28
C ALA A 75 18.96 -28.12 8.46
N GLN A 76 19.63 -27.63 9.52
CA GLN A 76 19.01 -27.03 10.70
C GLN A 76 18.88 -25.50 10.64
N LEU A 77 19.68 -24.81 9.81
CA LEU A 77 19.68 -23.35 9.64
C LEU A 77 19.61 -23.02 8.15
N LYS A 78 18.38 -22.87 7.63
CA LYS A 78 18.13 -22.40 6.27
C LYS A 78 18.36 -20.89 6.24
N SER A 79 19.29 -20.42 5.41
CA SER A 79 19.62 -19.01 5.24
C SER A 79 19.92 -18.73 3.77
N GLY A 80 19.74 -17.49 3.32
CA GLY A 80 20.05 -17.09 1.94
C GLY A 80 19.02 -17.56 0.90
N ALA A 81 19.42 -17.49 -0.37
CA ALA A 81 18.56 -17.74 -1.52
C ALA A 81 18.71 -19.17 -2.07
N TYR A 82 17.58 -19.82 -2.29
CA TYR A 82 17.45 -21.07 -3.04
C TYR A 82 16.70 -20.79 -4.32
N GLY A 83 17.16 -21.39 -5.43
CA GLY A 83 16.55 -21.19 -6.72
C GLY A 83 16.47 -22.48 -7.51
N GLN A 84 15.38 -22.67 -8.25
CA GLN A 84 15.25 -23.67 -9.29
C GLN A 84 14.72 -22.99 -10.54
N ILE A 85 15.29 -23.30 -11.70
CA ILE A 85 14.90 -22.71 -12.97
C ILE A 85 14.81 -23.82 -14.00
N GLU A 86 13.63 -24.00 -14.60
CA GLU A 86 13.41 -25.05 -15.60
C GLU A 86 14.27 -24.80 -16.84
N LYS A 87 14.33 -23.55 -17.32
CA LYS A 87 15.08 -23.21 -18.53
C LYS A 87 15.57 -21.76 -18.53
N ILE A 88 16.84 -21.58 -18.91
CA ILE A 88 17.43 -20.28 -19.21
C ILE A 88 17.87 -20.29 -20.68
N ARG A 89 17.46 -19.29 -21.46
CA ARG A 89 17.90 -19.08 -22.84
C ARG A 89 18.63 -17.75 -22.94
N ILE A 90 19.81 -17.78 -23.54
CA ILE A 90 20.62 -16.61 -23.86
C ILE A 90 20.72 -16.60 -25.38
N GLU A 91 20.27 -15.52 -26.01
CA GLU A 91 20.28 -15.37 -27.47
C GLU A 91 21.33 -14.34 -27.91
N HIS A 92 22.00 -14.65 -29.03
CA HIS A 92 23.03 -13.81 -29.66
C HIS A 92 24.17 -13.35 -28.74
N PHE A 93 24.67 -14.26 -27.90
CA PHE A 93 25.86 -14.05 -27.11
C PHE A 93 27.09 -13.73 -27.99
N SER A 94 27.71 -12.58 -27.75
CA SER A 94 28.87 -12.12 -28.53
C SER A 94 30.19 -12.67 -27.97
N LEU A 95 30.61 -13.82 -28.51
CA LEU A 95 31.94 -14.41 -28.22
C LEU A 95 33.09 -13.43 -28.53
N TRP A 96 32.97 -12.66 -29.62
CA TRP A 96 33.98 -11.68 -30.02
C TRP A 96 34.10 -10.51 -29.05
N ALA A 97 32.99 -10.03 -28.47
CA ALA A 97 33.02 -8.98 -27.46
C ALA A 97 33.67 -9.48 -26.15
N LEU A 98 33.42 -10.73 -25.77
CA LEU A 98 34.06 -11.33 -24.61
C LEU A 98 35.56 -11.48 -24.83
N LEU A 99 35.99 -12.11 -25.94
CA LEU A 99 37.39 -12.43 -26.20
C LEU A 99 38.29 -11.19 -26.43
N LYS A 100 37.74 -10.12 -27.02
CA LYS A 100 38.52 -8.91 -27.34
C LYS A 100 38.49 -7.84 -26.26
N ASN A 101 37.34 -7.68 -25.59
CA ASN A 101 37.08 -6.54 -24.71
C ASN A 101 36.73 -6.93 -23.27
N ASN A 102 36.69 -8.22 -22.92
CA ASN A 102 36.19 -8.74 -21.64
C ASN A 102 34.77 -8.23 -21.28
N LYS A 103 33.92 -7.97 -22.29
CA LYS A 103 32.54 -7.50 -22.10
C LYS A 103 31.55 -8.61 -22.42
N ILE A 104 30.53 -8.75 -21.58
CA ILE A 104 29.42 -9.66 -21.83
C ILE A 104 28.33 -8.87 -22.54
N ARG A 105 28.08 -9.23 -23.80
CA ARG A 105 26.97 -8.70 -24.60
C ARG A 105 26.07 -9.84 -25.03
N VAL A 106 24.81 -9.73 -24.67
CA VAL A 106 23.71 -10.65 -24.99
C VAL A 106 22.57 -9.81 -25.54
N ASP A 107 21.79 -10.34 -26.47
CA ASP A 107 20.59 -9.62 -26.91
C ASP A 107 19.44 -9.92 -25.94
N ASN A 108 19.09 -11.20 -25.77
CA ASN A 108 17.97 -11.60 -24.92
C ASN A 108 18.40 -12.63 -23.87
N ILE A 109 17.97 -12.43 -22.62
CA ILE A 109 18.01 -13.43 -21.56
C ILE A 109 16.58 -13.77 -21.19
N ILE A 110 16.18 -15.03 -21.37
CA ILE A 110 14.83 -15.52 -21.09
C ILE A 110 14.92 -16.59 -20.02
N ILE A 111 14.22 -16.38 -18.90
CA ILE A 111 14.22 -17.25 -17.74
C ILE A 111 12.81 -17.81 -17.56
N ASP A 112 12.62 -19.08 -17.91
CA ASP A 112 11.33 -19.75 -17.86
C ASP A 112 11.15 -20.51 -16.54
N LYS A 113 10.05 -20.21 -15.86
CA LYS A 113 9.60 -20.80 -14.59
C LYS A 113 10.68 -20.82 -13.50
N PRO A 114 11.30 -19.67 -13.16
CA PRO A 114 12.14 -19.60 -11.98
C PRO A 114 11.29 -19.72 -10.71
N GLU A 115 11.71 -20.54 -9.77
CA GLU A 115 11.16 -20.65 -8.42
C GLU A 115 12.26 -20.29 -7.42
N ILE A 116 12.08 -19.15 -6.76
CA ILE A 116 13.05 -18.61 -5.81
C ILE A 116 12.44 -18.64 -4.40
N ILE A 117 13.16 -19.21 -3.45
CA ILE A 117 12.83 -19.20 -2.02
C ILE A 117 13.95 -18.47 -1.29
N LEU A 118 13.59 -17.41 -0.57
CA LEU A 118 14.51 -16.61 0.21
C LEU A 118 14.25 -16.81 1.70
N TYR A 119 15.32 -17.08 2.45
CA TYR A 119 15.35 -17.07 3.90
C TYR A 119 16.13 -15.84 4.40
N PRO A 120 15.68 -15.18 5.48
CA PRO A 120 16.42 -14.08 6.09
C PRO A 120 17.78 -14.60 6.59
N GLU A 121 18.82 -13.83 6.32
CA GLU A 121 20.14 -14.06 6.91
C GLU A 121 20.26 -13.32 8.25
N GLU A 122 20.94 -13.92 9.23
CA GLU A 122 21.24 -13.27 10.52
C GLU A 122 22.16 -12.04 10.33
N ASN A 123 22.95 -12.02 9.27
CA ASN A 123 23.75 -10.88 8.85
C ASN A 123 23.01 -10.10 7.76
N LYS A 124 23.01 -8.76 7.85
CA LYS A 124 22.38 -7.91 6.83
C LYS A 124 23.01 -8.18 5.47
N TYR A 125 22.26 -8.84 4.60
CA TYR A 125 22.62 -9.05 3.20
C TYR A 125 23.02 -7.71 2.57
N ASN A 126 24.27 -7.58 2.15
CA ASN A 126 24.71 -6.41 1.41
C ASN A 126 24.55 -6.70 -0.08
N VAL A 127 23.39 -6.34 -0.64
CA VAL A 127 23.09 -6.51 -2.07
C VAL A 127 24.21 -5.93 -2.97
N LYS A 128 24.84 -4.82 -2.56
CA LYS A 128 25.95 -4.18 -3.30
C LYS A 128 27.25 -4.99 -3.23
N GLY A 129 27.49 -5.70 -2.13
CA GLY A 129 28.71 -6.47 -1.87
C GLY A 129 28.74 -7.82 -2.57
N ASP A 130 27.66 -8.59 -2.46
CA ASP A 130 27.72 -10.04 -2.68
C ASP A 130 27.07 -10.49 -4.00
N LEU A 131 26.09 -9.73 -4.51
CA LEU A 131 25.42 -10.04 -5.79
C LEU A 131 25.97 -9.25 -6.98
N VAL A 132 26.43 -8.01 -6.78
CA VAL A 132 26.79 -7.10 -7.90
C VAL A 132 28.29 -7.12 -8.21
N LYS A 133 29.17 -7.30 -7.21
CA LYS A 133 30.65 -7.33 -7.42
C LYS A 133 31.14 -8.39 -8.40
N PRO A 134 30.57 -9.61 -8.50
CA PRO A 134 30.98 -10.59 -9.51
C PRO A 134 30.73 -10.10 -10.96
N PHE A 135 29.83 -9.14 -11.15
CA PHE A 135 29.51 -8.53 -12.46
C PHE A 135 30.26 -7.21 -12.72
N LYS A 136 31.47 -7.03 -12.16
CA LYS A 136 32.34 -5.86 -12.45
C LYS A 136 32.59 -5.62 -13.95
N ASN A 137 32.50 -6.68 -14.76
CA ASN A 137 32.56 -6.57 -16.21
C ASN A 137 31.25 -6.01 -16.75
N THR A 138 31.31 -5.00 -17.62
CA THR A 138 30.10 -4.38 -18.17
C THR A 138 29.20 -5.41 -18.85
N VAL A 139 27.99 -5.56 -18.31
CA VAL A 139 26.94 -6.40 -18.89
C VAL A 139 25.97 -5.50 -19.64
N PHE A 140 25.83 -5.78 -20.94
CA PHE A 140 24.81 -5.17 -21.78
C PHE A 140 23.84 -6.25 -22.24
N THR A 141 22.56 -6.03 -22.00
CA THR A 141 21.49 -6.89 -22.51
C THR A 141 20.33 -6.08 -23.07
N GLU A 142 19.88 -6.40 -24.28
CA GLU A 142 18.77 -5.69 -24.91
C GLU A 142 17.45 -6.02 -24.20
N THR A 143 17.25 -7.27 -23.80
CA THR A 143 16.10 -7.68 -23.00
C THR A 143 16.45 -8.70 -21.92
N VAL A 144 15.74 -8.62 -20.79
CA VAL A 144 15.64 -9.70 -19.80
C VAL A 144 14.16 -9.99 -19.58
N GLU A 145 13.78 -11.23 -19.82
CA GLU A 145 12.42 -11.73 -19.69
C GLU A 145 12.38 -12.84 -18.64
N VAL A 146 11.43 -12.74 -17.72
CA VAL A 146 11.10 -13.80 -16.77
C VAL A 146 9.68 -14.22 -17.06
N ASN A 147 9.47 -15.52 -17.25
CA ASN A 147 8.16 -16.09 -17.56
C ASN A 147 7.69 -17.04 -16.47
N ARG A 148 6.47 -16.84 -15.97
CA ARG A 148 5.81 -17.74 -15.01
C ARG A 148 6.65 -18.02 -13.75
N GLY A 149 7.33 -17.00 -13.26
CA GLY A 149 8.15 -17.08 -12.05
C GLY A 149 7.33 -17.24 -10.78
N LYS A 150 7.96 -17.75 -9.74
CA LYS A 150 7.47 -17.82 -8.37
C LYS A 150 8.54 -17.30 -7.43
N PHE A 151 8.10 -16.51 -6.46
CA PHE A 151 8.98 -16.00 -5.41
C PHE A 151 8.32 -16.20 -4.06
N THR A 152 9.07 -16.74 -3.09
CA THR A 152 8.62 -16.91 -1.71
C THR A 152 9.71 -16.41 -0.76
N LEU A 153 9.35 -15.48 0.13
CA LEU A 153 10.14 -15.10 1.29
C LEU A 153 9.56 -15.81 2.51
N LEU A 154 10.39 -16.58 3.22
CA LEU A 154 10.04 -17.26 4.46
C LEU A 154 10.70 -16.58 5.65
N ASP A 155 10.28 -16.87 6.88
CA ASP A 155 11.09 -16.59 8.08
C ASP A 155 11.92 -17.80 8.52
N THR A 156 12.65 -17.66 9.62
CA THR A 156 13.50 -18.73 10.19
C THR A 156 12.72 -19.95 10.68
N THR A 157 11.39 -19.86 10.73
CA THR A 157 10.47 -20.93 11.14
C THR A 157 9.62 -21.45 9.98
N ASP A 158 10.05 -21.20 8.75
CA ASP A 158 9.40 -21.60 7.50
C ASP A 158 8.01 -20.96 7.27
N ASN A 159 7.63 -19.91 8.01
CA ASN A 159 6.37 -19.20 7.74
C ASN A 159 6.53 -18.23 6.56
N THR A 160 5.53 -18.19 5.68
CA THR A 160 5.53 -17.29 4.52
C THR A 160 5.33 -15.83 4.93
N LYS A 161 6.27 -14.97 4.55
CA LYS A 161 6.19 -13.51 4.70
C LYS A 161 5.79 -12.80 3.42
N LEU A 162 6.25 -13.29 2.28
CA LEU A 162 5.87 -12.77 0.98
C LEU A 162 5.78 -13.91 -0.01
N LYS A 163 4.75 -13.94 -0.83
CA LYS A 163 4.63 -14.89 -1.94
C LYS A 163 4.08 -14.20 -3.17
N ALA A 164 4.73 -14.39 -4.30
CA ALA A 164 4.28 -13.91 -5.60
C ALA A 164 4.28 -15.08 -6.59
N SER A 165 3.19 -15.22 -7.36
CA SER A 165 2.99 -16.35 -8.29
C SER A 165 2.69 -15.90 -9.71
N ASN A 166 3.15 -16.68 -10.69
CA ASN A 166 3.05 -16.37 -12.12
C ASN A 166 3.61 -14.98 -12.46
N ILE A 167 4.82 -14.73 -11.97
CA ILE A 167 5.54 -13.48 -12.20
C ILE A 167 6.03 -13.48 -13.66
N ASN A 168 5.58 -12.49 -14.43
CA ASN A 168 6.09 -12.21 -15.76
C ASN A 168 6.75 -10.84 -15.75
N MET A 169 8.05 -10.79 -16.04
CA MET A 169 8.80 -9.54 -16.06
C MET A 169 9.48 -9.35 -17.40
N LEU A 170 9.54 -8.10 -17.84
CA LEU A 170 10.28 -7.69 -19.02
C LEU A 170 11.02 -6.41 -18.71
N PHE A 171 12.33 -6.42 -18.88
CA PHE A 171 13.18 -5.24 -18.83
C PHE A 171 13.87 -5.05 -20.17
N ARG A 172 13.98 -3.80 -20.64
CA ARG A 172 14.65 -3.48 -21.91
C ARG A 172 15.83 -2.54 -21.72
N ASN A 173 16.88 -2.76 -22.52
CA ASN A 173 18.13 -2.03 -22.57
C ASN A 173 18.79 -1.95 -21.18
N ILE A 174 19.02 -3.10 -20.56
CA ILE A 174 19.68 -3.17 -19.27
C ILE A 174 21.18 -2.95 -19.43
N LYS A 175 21.71 -2.06 -18.59
CA LYS A 175 23.12 -1.79 -18.45
C LYS A 175 23.52 -1.88 -16.98
N ILE A 176 24.48 -2.75 -16.70
CA ILE A 176 25.16 -2.83 -15.40
C ILE A 176 26.64 -2.57 -15.67
N ASP A 177 27.17 -1.53 -15.06
CA ASP A 177 28.58 -1.16 -15.17
C ASP A 177 29.12 -0.65 -13.82
N SER A 178 30.42 -0.43 -13.73
CA SER A 178 31.07 0.03 -12.50
C SER A 178 30.53 1.37 -11.97
N THR A 179 29.83 2.16 -12.79
CA THR A 179 29.22 3.42 -12.36
C THR A 179 27.86 3.24 -11.71
N THR A 180 27.18 2.11 -11.92
CA THR A 180 25.88 1.83 -11.31
C THR A 180 25.99 1.00 -10.04
N ILE A 181 27.10 0.28 -9.81
CA ILE A 181 27.25 -0.65 -8.67
C ILE A 181 27.02 0.02 -7.30
N ASP A 182 27.45 1.28 -7.17
CA ASP A 182 27.35 2.03 -5.91
C ASP A 182 26.04 2.83 -5.77
N ASP A 183 25.22 2.90 -6.83
CA ASP A 183 23.93 3.59 -6.80
C ASP A 183 22.91 2.87 -5.91
N ASN A 184 21.89 3.59 -5.45
CA ASN A 184 20.76 2.98 -4.71
C ASN A 184 19.94 2.01 -5.58
N LEU A 185 20.02 2.14 -6.90
CA LEU A 185 19.49 1.20 -7.88
C LEU A 185 20.64 0.78 -8.82
N PRO A 186 21.25 -0.40 -8.64
CA PRO A 186 22.50 -0.77 -9.31
C PRO A 186 22.34 -1.22 -10.78
N VAL A 187 21.28 -0.77 -11.44
CA VAL A 187 20.90 -1.16 -12.79
C VAL A 187 20.28 0.03 -13.53
N LYS A 188 20.71 0.25 -14.77
CA LYS A 188 20.05 1.18 -15.70
C LYS A 188 19.20 0.39 -16.68
N TYR A 189 18.00 0.87 -16.97
CA TYR A 189 17.07 0.30 -17.95
C TYR A 189 16.29 1.41 -18.65
N SER A 190 15.71 1.11 -19.81
CA SER A 190 14.87 2.06 -20.58
C SER A 190 13.38 1.90 -20.35
N SER A 191 12.93 0.69 -20.03
CA SER A 191 11.52 0.38 -19.79
C SER A 191 11.41 -0.91 -18.97
N TYR A 192 10.35 -1.04 -18.19
CA TYR A 192 10.03 -2.26 -17.47
C TYR A 192 8.53 -2.58 -17.47
N SER A 193 8.21 -3.87 -17.36
CA SER A 193 6.88 -4.37 -17.10
C SER A 193 6.97 -5.55 -16.13
N LEU A 194 6.14 -5.54 -15.09
CA LEU A 194 5.97 -6.63 -14.15
C LEU A 194 4.48 -6.97 -14.08
N LYS A 195 4.16 -8.24 -14.25
CA LYS A 195 2.82 -8.79 -14.06
C LYS A 195 2.88 -9.96 -13.07
N CYS A 196 1.89 -10.06 -12.20
CA CYS A 196 1.78 -11.15 -11.24
C CYS A 196 0.31 -11.47 -10.99
N ASP A 197 -0.04 -12.76 -10.99
CA ASP A 197 -1.42 -13.24 -10.79
C ASP A 197 -1.82 -13.24 -9.31
N SER A 198 -0.86 -13.29 -8.40
CA SER A 198 -1.19 -13.19 -6.98
C SER A 198 0.01 -12.77 -6.17
N LEU A 199 -0.24 -11.85 -5.25
CA LEU A 199 0.71 -11.46 -4.23
C LEU A 199 0.06 -11.69 -2.86
N PHE A 200 0.83 -12.27 -1.96
CA PHE A 200 0.57 -12.31 -0.53
C PHE A 200 1.74 -11.63 0.17
N TYR A 201 1.45 -10.79 1.17
CA TYR A 201 2.46 -10.16 2.00
C TYR A 201 1.96 -10.04 3.44
N GLN A 202 2.69 -10.62 4.38
CA GLN A 202 2.44 -10.46 5.81
C GLN A 202 3.09 -9.15 6.27
N VAL A 203 2.25 -8.15 6.55
CA VAL A 203 2.70 -6.81 6.96
C VAL A 203 3.29 -6.87 8.36
N ASP A 204 2.58 -7.55 9.25
CA ASP A 204 2.96 -7.83 10.62
C ASP A 204 2.18 -9.06 11.12
N LYS A 205 2.25 -9.37 12.42
CA LYS A 205 1.50 -10.48 13.03
C LYS A 205 -0.03 -10.29 13.04
N GLN A 206 -0.53 -9.13 12.62
CA GLN A 206 -1.94 -8.76 12.69
C GLN A 206 -2.56 -8.69 11.30
N TYR A 207 -1.81 -8.37 10.26
CA TYR A 207 -2.35 -8.09 8.94
C TYR A 207 -1.62 -8.77 7.79
N ASN A 208 -2.44 -9.24 6.85
CA ASN A 208 -2.01 -9.72 5.55
C ASN A 208 -2.54 -8.81 4.44
N ILE A 209 -1.71 -8.59 3.43
CA ILE A 209 -2.07 -8.01 2.14
C ILE A 209 -2.18 -9.12 1.12
N THR A 210 -3.24 -9.11 0.31
CA THR A 210 -3.39 -9.96 -0.88
C THR A 210 -3.88 -9.19 -2.09
N THR A 211 -3.55 -9.67 -3.30
CA THR A 211 -4.11 -9.21 -4.58
C THR A 211 -4.14 -10.35 -5.59
N GLN A 212 -5.01 -10.27 -6.59
CA GLN A 212 -5.18 -11.26 -7.67
C GLN A 212 -4.65 -10.80 -9.03
N GLU A 213 -4.23 -9.56 -9.17
CA GLU A 213 -3.55 -9.10 -10.39
C GLU A 213 -2.79 -7.84 -10.06
N LEU A 214 -1.48 -7.88 -10.27
CA LEU A 214 -0.60 -6.75 -10.12
C LEU A 214 0.08 -6.52 -11.47
N ASN A 215 -0.19 -5.38 -12.08
CA ASN A 215 0.50 -4.91 -13.28
C ASN A 215 1.24 -3.62 -12.94
N ILE A 216 2.55 -3.60 -13.17
CA ILE A 216 3.41 -2.44 -12.98
C ILE A 216 4.15 -2.22 -14.29
N SER A 217 4.13 -0.99 -14.79
CA SER A 217 4.84 -0.57 -16.00
C SER A 217 5.34 0.85 -15.84
N ASP A 218 6.11 1.33 -16.81
CA ASP A 218 6.55 2.74 -16.87
C ASP A 218 5.37 3.73 -16.91
N THR A 219 4.21 3.30 -17.43
CA THR A 219 3.04 4.17 -17.63
C THR A 219 2.03 4.12 -16.49
N ALA A 220 1.91 2.98 -15.81
CA ALA A 220 0.88 2.82 -14.78
C ALA A 220 1.14 1.62 -13.87
N ILE A 221 0.61 1.74 -12.64
CA ILE A 221 0.35 0.62 -11.73
C ILE A 221 -1.15 0.32 -11.73
N THR A 222 -1.50 -0.95 -11.85
CA THR A 222 -2.87 -1.44 -11.64
C THR A 222 -2.85 -2.63 -10.70
N VAL A 223 -3.65 -2.55 -9.64
CA VAL A 223 -3.82 -3.62 -8.65
C VAL A 223 -5.29 -4.00 -8.59
N ASN A 224 -5.61 -5.26 -8.88
CA ASN A 224 -6.98 -5.77 -8.80
C ASN A 224 -7.17 -6.61 -7.53
N ASN A 225 -8.35 -6.46 -6.93
CA ASN A 225 -8.78 -7.16 -5.73
C ASN A 225 -7.75 -7.08 -4.58
N PHE A 226 -7.27 -5.87 -4.30
CA PHE A 226 -6.42 -5.60 -3.15
C PHE A 226 -7.21 -5.84 -1.86
N LYS A 227 -6.61 -6.54 -0.89
CA LYS A 227 -7.20 -6.76 0.43
C LYS A 227 -6.16 -6.60 1.51
N LEU A 228 -6.45 -5.78 2.51
CA LEU A 228 -5.80 -5.76 3.82
C LEU A 228 -6.75 -6.43 4.81
N THR A 229 -6.41 -7.64 5.25
CA THR A 229 -7.24 -8.45 6.13
C THR A 229 -6.53 -8.74 7.43
N PRO A 230 -7.21 -8.62 8.58
CA PRO A 230 -6.64 -9.04 9.84
C PRO A 230 -6.48 -10.56 9.88
N GLU A 231 -5.39 -11.05 10.47
CA GLU A 231 -5.17 -12.49 10.72
C GLU A 231 -6.09 -13.02 11.82
N GLN A 232 -6.37 -12.17 12.81
CA GLN A 232 -7.15 -12.52 14.00
C GLN A 232 -8.65 -12.22 13.79
N THR A 233 -9.50 -13.08 14.36
CA THR A 233 -10.92 -12.75 14.53
C THR A 233 -11.08 -11.52 15.42
N ARG A 234 -12.27 -10.88 15.38
CA ARG A 234 -12.56 -9.71 16.23
C ARG A 234 -12.37 -9.97 17.72
N MET A 235 -12.70 -11.19 18.16
CA MET A 235 -12.59 -11.59 19.56
C MET A 235 -11.13 -11.79 19.97
N GLU A 236 -10.35 -12.53 19.18
CA GLU A 236 -8.92 -12.72 19.42
C GLU A 236 -8.16 -11.39 19.39
N PHE A 237 -8.47 -10.54 18.40
CA PHE A 237 -7.88 -9.20 18.30
C PHE A 237 -8.15 -8.39 19.57
N ALA A 238 -9.41 -8.28 19.99
CA ALA A 238 -9.81 -7.51 21.16
C ALA A 238 -9.23 -8.07 22.48
N GLN A 239 -8.97 -9.37 22.57
CA GLN A 239 -8.28 -9.99 23.72
C GLN A 239 -6.75 -9.78 23.68
N SER A 240 -6.16 -9.60 22.48
CA SER A 240 -4.72 -9.49 22.31
C SER A 240 -4.17 -8.07 22.47
N ILE A 241 -5.01 -7.04 22.34
CA ILE A 241 -4.56 -5.64 22.41
C ILE A 241 -4.43 -5.17 23.87
N PRO A 242 -3.31 -4.52 24.24
CA PRO A 242 -3.12 -4.02 25.61
C PRO A 242 -3.89 -2.71 25.89
N LYS A 243 -4.32 -2.02 24.83
CA LYS A 243 -5.05 -0.75 24.87
C LYS A 243 -5.93 -0.61 23.63
N GLU A 244 -6.90 0.29 23.66
CA GLU A 244 -7.81 0.58 22.57
C GLU A 244 -7.04 0.77 21.25
N LYS A 245 -7.39 -0.04 20.25
CA LYS A 245 -6.82 -0.01 18.91
C LYS A 245 -7.88 -0.44 17.91
N ASP A 246 -7.90 0.22 16.76
CA ASP A 246 -8.78 -0.14 15.66
C ASP A 246 -8.26 -1.38 14.92
N GLN A 247 -9.18 -2.27 14.56
CA GLN A 247 -8.97 -3.32 13.59
C GLN A 247 -9.49 -2.86 12.22
N TYR A 248 -8.70 -3.03 11.17
CA TYR A 248 -9.03 -2.60 9.82
C TYR A 248 -9.29 -3.80 8.92
N ARG A 249 -10.34 -3.77 8.11
CA ARG A 249 -10.48 -4.64 6.94
C ARG A 249 -10.76 -3.76 5.75
N ILE A 250 -9.84 -3.74 4.79
CA ILE A 250 -9.92 -2.88 3.62
C ILE A 250 -9.85 -3.76 2.38
N GLU A 251 -10.83 -3.64 1.51
CA GLU A 251 -10.86 -4.32 0.22
C GLU A 251 -11.02 -3.26 -0.86
N VAL A 252 -10.26 -3.33 -1.95
CA VAL A 252 -10.36 -2.42 -3.08
C VAL A 252 -10.44 -3.25 -4.35
N ASN A 253 -11.49 -3.04 -5.14
CA ASN A 253 -11.66 -3.81 -6.37
C ASN A 253 -10.57 -3.48 -7.40
N LYS A 254 -10.27 -2.20 -7.57
CA LYS A 254 -9.22 -1.73 -8.48
C LYS A 254 -8.52 -0.50 -7.92
N ILE A 255 -7.20 -0.54 -7.94
CA ILE A 255 -6.31 0.61 -7.72
C ILE A 255 -5.64 0.89 -9.06
N HIS A 256 -5.71 2.13 -9.54
CA HIS A 256 -5.05 2.56 -10.76
C HIS A 256 -4.24 3.84 -10.51
N ILE A 257 -2.96 3.81 -10.84
CA ILE A 257 -2.01 4.90 -10.61
C ILE A 257 -1.26 5.14 -11.93
N PRO A 258 -1.70 6.08 -12.77
CA PRO A 258 -0.96 6.46 -13.97
C PRO A 258 0.27 7.31 -13.61
N ASP A 259 1.26 7.28 -14.51
CA ASP A 259 2.43 8.15 -14.54
C ASP A 259 3.14 8.28 -13.18
N LEU A 260 3.32 7.15 -12.49
CA LEU A 260 4.03 7.10 -11.23
C LEU A 260 5.52 7.32 -11.46
N LEU A 261 6.04 8.44 -10.99
CA LEU A 261 7.46 8.76 -10.97
C LEU A 261 8.04 8.48 -9.59
N TRP A 262 9.03 7.62 -9.53
CA TRP A 262 9.75 7.34 -8.30
C TRP A 262 11.26 7.25 -8.54
N GLY A 263 12.03 7.46 -7.48
CA GLY A 263 13.49 7.37 -7.53
C GLY A 263 14.09 7.98 -6.27
N PHE A 264 15.38 8.28 -6.31
CA PHE A 264 16.09 8.86 -5.16
C PHE A 264 16.79 10.15 -5.56
N VAL A 265 16.76 11.14 -4.67
CA VAL A 265 17.57 12.36 -4.74
C VAL A 265 18.24 12.52 -3.39
N ASN A 266 19.58 12.53 -3.34
CA ASN A 266 20.37 12.60 -2.10
C ASN A 266 19.87 11.60 -1.04
N ASP A 267 19.78 10.32 -1.40
CA ASP A 267 19.25 9.20 -0.59
C ASP A 267 17.80 9.35 -0.10
N THR A 268 17.10 10.39 -0.52
CA THR A 268 15.68 10.59 -0.21
C THR A 268 14.82 10.05 -1.35
N LEU A 269 13.98 9.06 -1.03
CA LEU A 269 12.98 8.54 -1.96
C LEU A 269 12.03 9.67 -2.37
N TYR A 270 11.71 9.78 -3.66
CA TYR A 270 10.56 10.53 -4.14
C TYR A 270 9.54 9.58 -4.76
N VAL A 271 8.26 9.88 -4.56
CA VAL A 271 7.10 9.17 -5.12
C VAL A 271 6.08 10.22 -5.54
N ARG A 272 5.87 10.36 -6.84
CA ARG A 272 5.07 11.42 -7.44
C ARG A 272 4.09 10.85 -8.45
N THR A 273 2.83 11.25 -8.37
CA THR A 273 1.79 10.79 -9.31
C THR A 273 0.70 11.86 -9.49
N PRO A 274 0.16 12.02 -10.71
CA PRO A 274 -0.98 12.91 -10.93
C PRO A 274 -2.29 12.36 -10.33
N LEU A 275 -2.42 11.03 -10.19
CA LEU A 275 -3.68 10.42 -9.79
C LEU A 275 -3.48 9.07 -9.08
N VAL A 276 -4.21 8.88 -7.99
CA VAL A 276 -4.49 7.56 -7.41
C VAL A 276 -6.00 7.33 -7.47
N ASP A 277 -6.45 6.41 -8.31
CA ASP A 277 -7.86 6.08 -8.47
C ASP A 277 -8.19 4.76 -7.76
N LEU A 278 -9.09 4.82 -6.78
CA LEU A 278 -9.55 3.70 -5.97
C LEU A 278 -11.03 3.44 -6.28
N THR A 279 -11.32 2.33 -6.94
CA THR A 279 -12.68 1.94 -7.30
C THR A 279 -13.20 0.87 -6.34
N LYS A 280 -14.42 1.09 -5.83
CA LYS A 280 -15.12 0.17 -4.92
C LYS A 280 -14.28 -0.21 -3.70
N VAL A 281 -13.84 0.80 -2.94
CA VAL A 281 -13.23 0.58 -1.63
C VAL A 281 -14.33 0.11 -0.68
N ASN A 282 -14.09 -0.98 0.04
CA ASN A 282 -14.90 -1.43 1.16
C ASN A 282 -14.01 -1.42 2.41
N ALA A 283 -14.16 -0.39 3.23
CA ALA A 283 -13.37 -0.19 4.44
C ALA A 283 -14.25 -0.41 5.68
N VAL A 284 -13.93 -1.43 6.46
CA VAL A 284 -14.58 -1.71 7.74
C VAL A 284 -13.59 -1.51 8.88
N ILE A 285 -13.90 -0.59 9.76
CA ILE A 285 -13.08 -0.22 10.91
C ILE A 285 -13.83 -0.66 12.16
N TYR A 286 -13.22 -1.53 12.96
CA TYR A 286 -13.80 -2.09 14.17
C TYR A 286 -13.00 -1.67 15.40
N ARG A 287 -13.66 -1.01 16.34
CA ARG A 287 -13.11 -0.59 17.63
C ARG A 287 -13.74 -1.40 18.77
N PRO A 288 -13.03 -2.38 19.34
CA PRO A 288 -13.40 -2.96 20.62
C PRO A 288 -13.08 -2.01 21.77
N LYS A 289 -14.03 -1.80 22.69
CA LYS A 289 -13.89 -0.93 23.87
C LYS A 289 -13.61 -1.68 25.17
N MET A 290 -13.26 -2.97 25.07
CA MET A 290 -13.00 -3.85 26.22
C MET A 290 -11.61 -3.61 26.83
N ALA A 291 -10.64 -3.16 26.04
CA ALA A 291 -9.31 -2.81 26.52
C ALA A 291 -9.28 -1.35 27.05
N PRO A 292 -8.36 -0.99 27.96
CA PRO A 292 -8.20 0.37 28.44
C PRO A 292 -7.97 1.38 27.31
N ASP A 293 -8.46 2.62 27.48
CA ASP A 293 -8.28 3.69 26.50
C ASP A 293 -6.79 3.98 26.19
N ASP A 294 -6.48 4.25 24.93
CA ASP A 294 -5.15 4.71 24.52
C ASP A 294 -5.04 6.24 24.68
N LEU A 295 -4.32 6.68 25.71
CA LEU A 295 -4.14 8.10 26.05
C LEU A 295 -3.06 8.82 25.21
N SER A 296 -2.48 8.15 24.21
CA SER A 296 -1.50 8.78 23.33
C SER A 296 -2.12 9.86 22.44
N VAL A 297 -1.40 10.96 22.26
CA VAL A 297 -1.83 12.07 21.40
C VAL A 297 -2.02 11.60 19.96
N LYS A 298 -3.21 11.77 19.42
CA LYS A 298 -3.55 11.47 18.03
C LYS A 298 -3.17 12.66 17.15
N LYS A 299 -2.34 12.41 16.14
CA LYS A 299 -1.90 13.42 15.17
C LYS A 299 -3.08 13.86 14.28
N LEU A 300 -3.08 15.12 13.86
CA LEU A 300 -3.97 15.61 12.79
C LEU A 300 -3.36 15.29 11.43
N TYR A 301 -4.18 15.27 10.38
CA TYR A 301 -3.73 14.83 9.05
C TYR A 301 -2.63 15.72 8.45
N SER A 302 -2.67 17.04 8.69
CA SER A 302 -1.58 17.96 8.32
C SER A 302 -0.24 17.52 8.95
N GLN A 303 -0.22 17.23 10.25
CA GLN A 303 0.95 16.72 10.95
C GLN A 303 1.40 15.35 10.41
N MET A 304 0.46 14.45 10.13
CA MET A 304 0.79 13.13 9.58
C MET A 304 1.50 13.25 8.24
N LEU A 305 1.05 14.15 7.35
CA LEU A 305 1.69 14.40 6.05
C LEU A 305 3.03 15.13 6.20
N ARG A 306 3.11 16.10 7.13
CA ARG A 306 4.34 16.86 7.40
C ARG A 306 5.49 15.99 7.89
N GLU A 307 5.19 14.92 8.63
CA GLU A 307 6.19 14.01 9.21
C GLU A 307 6.62 12.85 8.28
N ILE A 308 6.08 12.78 7.05
CA ILE A 308 6.51 11.79 6.06
C ILE A 308 7.97 12.05 5.69
N LYS A 309 8.80 10.99 5.77
CA LYS A 309 10.27 11.06 5.60
C LYS A 309 10.76 10.91 4.15
N PHE A 310 9.85 10.90 3.18
CA PHE A 310 10.18 10.85 1.76
C PHE A 310 9.38 11.91 1.00
N ASP A 311 9.83 12.29 -0.19
CA ASP A 311 9.15 13.26 -1.04
C ASP A 311 7.90 12.61 -1.66
N LEU A 312 6.74 12.84 -1.03
CA LEU A 312 5.44 12.41 -1.51
C LEU A 312 4.79 13.54 -2.28
N LYS A 313 4.26 13.23 -3.47
CA LYS A 313 3.37 14.11 -4.23
C LYS A 313 2.27 13.30 -4.92
N ALA A 314 1.04 13.36 -4.42
CA ALA A 314 -0.13 12.87 -5.14
C ALA A 314 -1.08 14.04 -5.41
N ASP A 315 -1.22 14.42 -6.68
CA ASP A 315 -2.02 15.60 -7.06
C ASP A 315 -3.50 15.37 -6.82
N THR A 316 -3.99 14.15 -7.08
CA THR A 316 -5.38 13.77 -6.78
C THR A 316 -5.47 12.31 -6.35
N ILE A 317 -6.28 12.05 -5.32
CA ILE A 317 -6.75 10.72 -4.95
C ILE A 317 -8.26 10.69 -5.12
N LYS A 318 -8.79 9.70 -5.84
CA LYS A 318 -10.22 9.49 -6.02
C LYS A 318 -10.67 8.21 -5.37
N LEU A 319 -11.78 8.26 -4.65
CA LEU A 319 -12.55 7.09 -4.24
C LEU A 319 -13.87 7.13 -4.99
N ASN A 320 -14.21 6.05 -5.68
CA ASN A 320 -15.43 5.94 -6.48
C ASN A 320 -16.25 4.74 -6.03
N ASP A 321 -17.57 4.89 -5.91
CA ASP A 321 -18.50 3.81 -5.52
C ASP A 321 -18.06 3.01 -4.29
N SER A 322 -17.62 3.72 -3.25
CA SER A 322 -17.01 3.10 -2.08
C SER A 322 -17.99 2.97 -0.91
N TYR A 323 -17.55 2.23 0.10
CA TYR A 323 -18.27 1.98 1.35
C TYR A 323 -17.31 2.08 2.53
N VAL A 324 -17.71 2.85 3.54
CA VAL A 324 -16.97 2.98 4.80
C VAL A 324 -17.90 2.66 5.97
N GLU A 325 -17.51 1.73 6.83
CA GLU A 325 -18.25 1.37 8.04
C GLU A 325 -17.33 1.46 9.26
N TYR A 326 -17.70 2.30 10.21
CA TYR A 326 -17.08 2.37 11.53
C TYR A 326 -17.96 1.65 12.55
N GLN A 327 -17.35 0.84 13.42
CA GLN A 327 -18.05 0.06 14.42
C GLN A 327 -17.40 0.22 15.79
N GLU A 328 -18.20 0.53 16.81
CA GLU A 328 -17.77 0.49 18.21
C GLU A 328 -18.53 -0.61 18.96
N GLN A 329 -17.80 -1.47 19.66
CA GLN A 329 -18.39 -2.52 20.49
C GLN A 329 -17.95 -2.36 21.94
N GLN A 330 -18.92 -2.04 22.81
CA GLN A 330 -18.70 -1.85 24.25
C GLN A 330 -18.36 -3.16 24.96
N SER A 331 -19.04 -4.24 24.58
CA SER A 331 -18.90 -5.56 25.16
C SER A 331 -19.46 -6.63 24.21
N TYR A 332 -19.10 -7.90 24.40
CA TYR A 332 -19.52 -8.99 23.50
C TYR A 332 -21.01 -9.36 23.61
N ASP A 333 -21.65 -9.07 24.75
CA ASP A 333 -23.09 -9.28 24.98
C ASP A 333 -23.97 -8.25 24.25
N LYS A 334 -23.38 -7.19 23.70
CA LYS A 334 -24.07 -6.13 22.98
C LYS A 334 -23.64 -6.10 21.52
N PRO A 335 -24.56 -5.84 20.57
CA PRO A 335 -24.18 -5.59 19.18
C PRO A 335 -23.31 -4.34 19.08
N ALA A 336 -22.41 -4.33 18.10
CA ALA A 336 -21.63 -3.14 17.80
C ALA A 336 -22.52 -2.01 17.26
N ALA A 337 -22.31 -0.79 17.73
CA ALA A 337 -22.88 0.42 17.15
C ALA A 337 -22.15 0.70 15.83
N LYS A 338 -22.88 1.00 14.76
CA LYS A 338 -22.31 1.10 13.40
C LYS A 338 -22.67 2.41 12.73
N VAL A 339 -21.67 3.12 12.24
CA VAL A 339 -21.84 4.28 11.36
C VAL A 339 -21.41 3.87 9.95
N MET A 340 -22.30 4.02 8.98
CA MET A 340 -22.10 3.57 7.62
C MET A 340 -22.17 4.74 6.65
N PHE A 341 -21.29 4.76 5.66
CA PHE A 341 -21.30 5.69 4.55
C PHE A 341 -21.23 4.88 3.25
N SER A 342 -22.35 4.79 2.53
CA SER A 342 -22.43 4.10 1.24
C SER A 342 -22.41 5.08 0.09
N ASP A 343 -22.25 4.58 -1.13
CA ASP A 343 -22.08 5.39 -2.35
C ASP A 343 -21.05 6.49 -2.14
N PHE A 344 -19.97 6.13 -1.45
CA PHE A 344 -18.96 7.04 -0.98
C PHE A 344 -18.04 7.42 -2.14
N ASN A 345 -18.13 8.68 -2.53
CA ASN A 345 -17.30 9.28 -3.56
C ASN A 345 -16.48 10.39 -2.94
N ALA A 346 -15.16 10.37 -3.15
CA ALA A 346 -14.27 11.40 -2.63
C ALA A 346 -13.23 11.83 -3.65
N THR A 347 -12.93 13.12 -3.69
CA THR A 347 -11.79 13.69 -4.40
C THR A 347 -10.91 14.41 -3.40
N ILE A 348 -9.68 13.94 -3.25
CA ILE A 348 -8.69 14.49 -2.35
C ILE A 348 -7.59 15.10 -3.23
N LYS A 349 -7.25 16.38 -3.06
CA LYS A 349 -6.20 17.05 -3.82
C LYS A 349 -5.02 17.41 -2.95
N ASN A 350 -3.84 17.44 -3.55
CA ASN A 350 -2.61 17.97 -2.94
C ASN A 350 -2.14 17.19 -1.70
N ILE A 351 -2.02 15.86 -1.80
CA ILE A 351 -1.47 15.01 -0.74
C ILE A 351 0.05 14.94 -0.85
N TYR A 352 0.72 15.90 -0.22
CA TYR A 352 2.16 16.11 -0.34
C TYR A 352 2.89 15.88 0.98
N SER A 353 4.20 15.67 0.92
CA SER A 353 5.10 15.90 2.06
C SER A 353 5.87 17.22 1.85
N PRO A 354 6.35 17.89 2.91
CA PRO A 354 7.09 19.15 2.79
C PRO A 354 8.53 18.97 2.26
N ILE A 355 8.99 17.72 2.12
CA ILE A 355 10.36 17.43 1.70
C ILE A 355 10.65 17.98 0.31
N ASN A 356 11.75 18.73 0.20
CA ASN A 356 12.22 19.42 -1.00
C ASN A 356 11.19 20.40 -1.59
N LYS A 357 10.32 20.99 -0.75
CA LYS A 357 9.31 21.98 -1.15
C LYS A 357 9.42 23.21 -0.25
N THR A 358 9.37 24.39 -0.84
CA THR A 358 9.32 25.66 -0.10
C THR A 358 7.91 25.99 0.36
N GLU A 359 6.91 25.59 -0.42
CA GLU A 359 5.49 25.77 -0.15
C GLU A 359 4.72 24.53 -0.64
N THR A 360 3.57 24.26 -0.02
CA THR A 360 2.63 23.25 -0.49
C THR A 360 1.25 23.89 -0.69
N PRO A 361 0.56 23.61 -1.81
CA PRO A 361 -0.83 24.04 -1.95
C PRO A 361 -1.70 23.40 -0.85
N GLN A 362 -2.77 24.09 -0.49
CA GLN A 362 -3.74 23.60 0.48
C GLN A 362 -4.27 22.22 0.08
N THR A 363 -4.34 21.29 1.03
CA THR A 363 -4.97 19.99 0.84
C THR A 363 -6.48 20.15 0.94
N THR A 364 -7.23 19.63 -0.05
CA THR A 364 -8.70 19.68 -0.07
C THR A 364 -9.28 18.28 -0.20
N LEU A 365 -10.37 18.01 0.51
CA LEU A 365 -11.13 16.76 0.47
C LEU A 365 -12.60 17.09 0.21
N ASP A 366 -13.11 16.71 -0.94
CA ASP A 366 -14.52 16.80 -1.30
C ASP A 366 -15.14 15.40 -1.23
N VAL A 367 -16.20 15.22 -0.43
CA VAL A 367 -16.87 13.94 -0.22
C VAL A 367 -18.37 14.08 -0.49
N ASN A 368 -18.94 13.12 -1.22
CA ASN A 368 -20.38 12.92 -1.35
C ASN A 368 -20.70 11.46 -1.07
N CYS A 369 -21.67 11.20 -0.19
CA CYS A 369 -22.07 9.84 0.16
C CYS A 369 -23.49 9.79 0.72
N LEU A 370 -23.99 8.58 0.98
CA LEU A 370 -25.19 8.34 1.77
C LEU A 370 -24.79 7.94 3.19
N PHE A 371 -25.03 8.84 4.14
CA PHE A 371 -25.00 8.53 5.56
C PHE A 371 -26.08 7.50 5.88
N MET A 372 -25.66 6.44 6.56
CA MET A 372 -26.51 5.33 6.99
C MET A 372 -27.41 4.81 5.86
N LYS A 373 -26.83 4.71 4.65
CA LYS A 373 -27.43 4.18 3.42
C LYS A 373 -28.60 4.95 2.82
N SER A 374 -28.98 6.10 3.36
CA SER A 374 -30.20 6.79 2.90
C SER A 374 -30.13 8.31 2.92
N SER A 375 -29.34 8.91 3.80
CA SER A 375 -29.31 10.37 3.99
C SER A 375 -28.13 11.00 3.26
N PRO A 376 -28.35 11.86 2.24
CA PRO A 376 -27.26 12.51 1.52
C PRO A 376 -26.37 13.33 2.44
N LEU A 377 -25.06 13.12 2.35
CA LEU A 377 -24.01 13.85 3.06
C LEU A 377 -22.99 14.37 2.04
N SER A 378 -22.78 15.69 2.06
CA SER A 378 -21.70 16.35 1.35
C SER A 378 -20.75 17.00 2.34
N VAL A 379 -19.44 16.85 2.14
CA VAL A 379 -18.39 17.43 3.00
C VAL A 379 -17.31 18.06 2.15
N HIS A 380 -16.88 19.26 2.52
CA HIS A 380 -15.69 19.93 2.03
C HIS A 380 -14.72 20.13 3.21
N TRP A 381 -13.51 19.60 3.11
CA TRP A 381 -12.50 19.69 4.15
C TRP A 381 -11.19 20.23 3.60
N THR A 382 -10.66 21.27 4.22
CA THR A 382 -9.37 21.88 3.87
C THR A 382 -8.40 21.96 5.04
N PHE A 383 -7.10 21.83 4.76
CA PHE A 383 -6.02 22.14 5.71
C PHE A 383 -4.71 22.45 4.97
N ASP A 384 -3.79 23.12 5.66
CA ASP A 384 -2.43 23.38 5.18
C ASP A 384 -1.44 22.43 5.88
N ILE A 385 -0.57 21.79 5.10
CA ILE A 385 0.43 20.85 5.61
C ILE A 385 1.56 21.60 6.34
N THR A 386 1.87 22.82 5.88
CA THR A 386 2.94 23.68 6.43
C THR A 386 2.50 24.44 7.67
N ASP A 387 1.20 24.55 7.93
CA ASP A 387 0.68 25.17 9.15
C ASP A 387 0.95 24.30 10.39
N GLU A 388 1.85 24.79 11.24
CA GLU A 388 2.23 24.12 12.49
C GLU A 388 1.16 24.18 13.58
N THR A 389 0.14 25.03 13.44
CA THR A 389 -1.03 25.00 14.34
C THR A 389 -1.97 23.83 14.02
N ASP A 390 -1.75 23.17 12.87
CA ASP A 390 -2.58 22.14 12.27
C ASP A 390 -4.05 22.59 12.17
N ALA A 391 -4.28 23.83 11.74
CA ALA A 391 -5.63 24.32 11.52
C ALA A 391 -6.28 23.63 10.32
N PHE A 392 -7.58 23.39 10.43
CA PHE A 392 -8.37 22.78 9.38
C PHE A 392 -9.82 23.24 9.47
N THR A 393 -10.53 23.18 8.34
CA THR A 393 -11.95 23.53 8.24
C THR A 393 -12.72 22.38 7.61
N ILE A 394 -13.81 21.94 8.23
CA ILE A 394 -14.75 20.97 7.66
C ILE A 394 -16.11 21.63 7.53
N GLN A 395 -16.60 21.76 6.31
CA GLN A 395 -17.95 22.18 6.01
C GLN A 395 -18.76 20.97 5.61
N GLY A 396 -19.96 20.82 6.15
CA GLY A 396 -20.80 19.68 5.82
C GLY A 396 -22.27 20.02 5.73
N LYS A 397 -22.95 19.27 4.86
CA LYS A 397 -24.40 19.31 4.63
C LYS A 397 -24.95 17.90 4.73
N LEU A 398 -25.84 17.65 5.67
CA LEU A 398 -26.54 16.38 5.85
C LEU A 398 -28.04 16.59 5.69
N GLN A 399 -28.70 15.76 4.88
CA GLN A 399 -30.11 15.96 4.53
C GLN A 399 -30.96 14.72 4.79
N ASN A 400 -32.24 14.95 5.09
CA ASN A 400 -33.29 13.93 5.16
C ASN A 400 -32.92 12.75 6.07
N VAL A 401 -32.56 13.05 7.32
CA VAL A 401 -32.23 12.04 8.32
C VAL A 401 -33.46 11.69 9.13
N LYS A 402 -33.91 10.45 9.00
CA LYS A 402 -34.99 9.91 9.84
C LYS A 402 -34.43 9.48 11.19
N SER A 403 -35.14 9.71 12.27
CA SER A 403 -34.67 9.32 13.61
C SER A 403 -34.38 7.82 13.75
N SER A 404 -35.16 6.96 13.06
CA SER A 404 -34.96 5.50 13.02
C SER A 404 -33.59 5.07 12.50
N VAL A 405 -32.92 5.95 11.75
CA VAL A 405 -31.59 5.73 11.19
C VAL A 405 -30.48 6.11 12.19
N ILE A 406 -30.74 7.09 13.06
CA ILE A 406 -29.77 7.60 14.05
C ILE A 406 -29.78 6.76 15.34
N ASP A 407 -30.96 6.33 15.79
CA ASP A 407 -31.15 5.64 17.07
C ASP A 407 -30.24 4.43 17.31
N PRO A 408 -29.97 3.54 16.31
CA PRO A 408 -29.04 2.42 16.48
C PRO A 408 -27.61 2.83 16.82
N VAL A 409 -27.25 4.09 16.58
CA VAL A 409 -25.93 4.67 16.87
C VAL A 409 -26.00 5.57 18.11
N ALA A 410 -26.94 6.51 18.14
CA ALA A 410 -27.05 7.49 19.22
C ALA A 410 -27.36 6.83 20.57
N LYS A 411 -28.19 5.77 20.59
CA LYS A 411 -28.54 5.09 21.84
C LYS A 411 -27.33 4.44 22.50
N PRO A 412 -26.59 3.51 21.86
CA PRO A 412 -25.44 2.87 22.52
C PRO A 412 -24.26 3.82 22.75
N LEU A 413 -24.05 4.84 21.91
CA LEU A 413 -22.88 5.73 22.03
C LEU A 413 -23.11 6.94 22.93
N MET A 414 -24.36 7.43 23.01
CA MET A 414 -24.67 8.69 23.69
C MET A 414 -25.75 8.53 24.77
N ASN A 415 -26.40 7.37 24.84
CA ASN A 415 -27.60 7.19 25.65
C ASN A 415 -28.69 8.21 25.27
N ILE A 416 -28.89 8.42 23.97
CA ILE A 416 -29.93 9.30 23.42
C ILE A 416 -30.83 8.49 22.48
N THR A 417 -32.14 8.74 22.53
CA THR A 417 -33.06 8.37 21.45
C THR A 417 -33.74 9.62 20.90
N THR A 418 -34.08 9.55 19.62
CA THR A 418 -34.70 10.66 18.88
C THR A 418 -35.96 10.18 18.16
N THR A 419 -36.95 11.06 18.03
CA THR A 419 -38.06 10.89 17.08
C THR A 419 -38.12 12.08 16.14
N GLY A 420 -38.79 11.95 14.99
CA GLY A 420 -38.95 13.03 14.02
C GLY A 420 -37.93 12.96 12.87
N ASP A 421 -37.95 14.00 12.05
CA ASP A 421 -37.12 14.10 10.85
C ASP A 421 -36.17 15.30 10.96
N LEU A 422 -34.88 15.07 10.73
CA LEU A 422 -33.91 16.13 10.50
C LEU A 422 -33.88 16.40 9.00
N LYS A 423 -34.48 17.51 8.57
CA LYS A 423 -34.56 17.86 7.15
C LYS A 423 -33.20 18.27 6.62
N GLU A 424 -32.53 19.19 7.33
CA GLU A 424 -31.21 19.70 6.94
C GLU A 424 -30.34 19.97 8.17
N ILE A 425 -29.06 19.63 8.08
CA ILE A 425 -28.01 20.03 9.02
C ILE A 425 -26.88 20.64 8.21
N TYR A 426 -26.46 21.83 8.59
CA TYR A 426 -25.28 22.51 8.08
C TYR A 426 -24.29 22.75 9.20
N PHE A 427 -23.01 22.60 8.91
CA PHE A 427 -21.97 22.96 9.88
C PHE A 427 -20.71 23.49 9.18
N THR A 428 -20.06 24.44 9.83
CA THR A 428 -18.69 24.86 9.55
C THR A 428 -17.86 24.63 10.81
N PHE A 429 -16.98 23.64 10.75
CA PHE A 429 -16.13 23.22 11.86
C PHE A 429 -14.68 23.65 11.62
N ASN A 430 -14.25 24.71 12.30
CA ASN A 430 -12.86 25.17 12.27
C ASN A 430 -12.13 24.60 13.48
N GLY A 431 -11.18 23.68 13.25
CA GLY A 431 -10.44 23.01 14.31
C GLY A 431 -8.93 23.22 14.22
N ASN A 432 -8.22 23.01 15.33
CA ASN A 432 -6.75 22.99 15.37
C ASN A 432 -6.26 21.94 16.41
N ARG A 433 -4.97 22.02 16.79
CA ARG A 433 -4.37 21.16 17.84
C ARG A 433 -5.11 21.13 19.17
N ASN A 434 -5.82 22.20 19.54
CA ASN A 434 -6.30 22.44 20.91
C ASN A 434 -7.81 22.57 21.00
N ASN A 435 -8.45 23.27 20.06
CA ASN A 435 -9.85 23.64 20.15
C ASN A 435 -10.47 23.79 18.76
N SER A 436 -11.78 24.05 18.77
CA SER A 436 -12.58 24.27 17.59
C SER A 436 -13.65 25.32 17.85
N ASN A 437 -14.07 25.98 16.77
CA ASN A 437 -15.21 26.87 16.74
C ASN A 437 -15.93 26.78 15.39
N GLY A 438 -17.11 27.40 15.31
CA GLY A 438 -17.81 27.65 14.07
C GLY A 438 -19.31 27.45 14.20
N ASP A 439 -19.97 27.39 13.05
CA ASP A 439 -21.42 27.49 12.95
C ASP A 439 -22.07 26.12 12.84
N PHE A 440 -23.24 25.99 13.45
CA PHE A 440 -24.13 24.84 13.32
C PHE A 440 -25.55 25.33 13.05
N ALA A 441 -26.21 24.75 12.05
CA ALA A 441 -27.60 25.04 11.74
C ALA A 441 -28.37 23.75 11.51
N ILE A 442 -29.63 23.72 11.97
CA ILE A 442 -30.51 22.56 11.82
C ILE A 442 -31.93 22.97 11.50
N LYS A 443 -32.55 22.25 10.57
CA LYS A 443 -33.98 22.29 10.25
C LYS A 443 -34.58 20.91 10.53
N TYR A 444 -35.64 20.87 11.31
CA TYR A 444 -36.25 19.62 11.79
C TYR A 444 -37.78 19.72 11.90
N GLU A 445 -38.43 18.55 11.87
CA GLU A 445 -39.88 18.37 12.02
C GLU A 445 -40.12 17.29 13.09
N ASP A 446 -41.06 17.53 14.01
CA ASP A 446 -41.48 16.62 15.07
C ASP A 446 -40.33 16.04 15.94
N LEU A 447 -39.25 16.81 16.10
CA LEU A 447 -38.05 16.34 16.80
C LEU A 447 -38.27 16.23 18.31
N LYS A 448 -38.13 15.03 18.86
CA LYS A 448 -38.10 14.81 20.31
C LYS A 448 -36.81 14.09 20.68
N VAL A 449 -36.16 14.55 21.75
CA VAL A 449 -34.90 13.99 22.22
C VAL A 449 -35.08 13.45 23.64
N LYS A 450 -34.76 12.18 23.86
CA LYS A 450 -34.75 11.55 25.19
C LYS A 450 -33.33 11.19 25.57
N LEU A 451 -32.88 11.70 26.71
CA LEU A 451 -31.57 11.42 27.29
C LEU A 451 -31.70 10.41 28.44
N TYR A 452 -30.91 9.34 28.41
CA TYR A 452 -30.87 8.31 29.46
C TYR A 452 -29.63 8.50 30.36
N LYS A 453 -29.73 8.16 31.65
CA LYS A 453 -28.58 8.17 32.57
C LYS A 453 -27.57 7.09 32.18
N LYS A 454 -26.27 7.38 32.32
CA LYS A 454 -25.24 6.35 32.39
C LYS A 454 -25.30 5.67 33.76
N ASP A 455 -25.21 4.34 33.80
CA ASP A 455 -24.96 3.60 35.04
C ASP A 455 -23.58 4.00 35.59
N GLY A 456 -23.54 4.43 36.84
CA GLY A 456 -22.46 5.20 37.45
C GLY A 456 -21.17 4.43 37.80
N LYS A 457 -20.61 3.65 36.88
CA LYS A 457 -19.35 2.91 37.12
C LYS A 457 -18.07 3.54 36.55
N ASP A 458 -18.14 4.59 35.72
CA ASP A 458 -16.95 5.27 35.18
C ASP A 458 -16.90 6.79 35.41
N LYS A 459 -15.68 7.26 35.74
CA LYS A 459 -15.32 8.57 36.33
C LYS A 459 -15.21 9.77 35.37
N ASN A 460 -15.75 9.73 34.15
CA ASN A 460 -15.78 10.93 33.31
C ASN A 460 -17.09 11.72 33.52
N LYS A 461 -16.98 12.78 34.31
CA LYS A 461 -18.04 13.75 34.66
C LYS A 461 -18.49 14.58 33.45
N LEU A 462 -19.27 14.01 32.55
CA LEU A 462 -20.17 14.79 31.70
C LEU A 462 -21.56 14.16 31.75
N MET A 463 -22.44 14.84 32.49
CA MET A 463 -23.90 14.70 32.56
C MET A 463 -24.45 13.82 33.68
N SER A 464 -24.63 14.42 34.86
CA SER A 464 -25.60 13.99 35.87
C SER A 464 -26.67 15.07 36.06
N ALA A 465 -27.66 15.10 35.15
CA ALA A 465 -29.00 15.68 35.35
C ALA A 465 -29.94 15.12 34.27
N VAL A 466 -31.15 14.69 34.67
CA VAL A 466 -32.17 14.09 33.80
C VAL A 466 -33.44 14.92 33.79
N GLY A 467 -34.05 15.04 32.62
CA GLY A 467 -35.47 15.34 32.45
C GLY A 467 -35.97 14.72 31.12
N ASN A 468 -37.26 14.36 31.06
CA ASN A 468 -37.98 14.25 29.79
C ASN A 468 -37.93 15.64 29.15
N LEU A 469 -36.96 15.86 28.27
CA LEU A 469 -36.79 17.17 27.67
C LEU A 469 -37.70 17.23 26.45
N LEU A 470 -38.89 17.78 26.66
CA LEU A 470 -39.87 18.09 25.63
C LEU A 470 -39.30 19.25 24.81
N VAL A 471 -38.62 18.91 23.72
CA VAL A 471 -38.15 19.87 22.73
C VAL A 471 -39.38 20.44 22.01
N LYS A 472 -39.39 21.76 21.83
CA LYS A 472 -40.45 22.54 21.17
C LYS A 472 -40.77 22.00 19.77
N ASN A 473 -42.03 22.22 19.34
CA ASN A 473 -42.55 21.94 17.99
C ASN A 473 -41.60 22.39 16.88
N ASP A 474 -41.84 21.88 15.67
CA ASP A 474 -41.18 22.12 14.38
C ASP A 474 -40.30 23.37 14.32
N SER A 475 -39.23 23.27 13.55
CA SER A 475 -38.39 24.44 13.23
C SER A 475 -39.13 25.57 12.47
N GLU A 476 -40.44 25.46 12.26
CA GLU A 476 -41.30 26.40 11.52
C GLU A 476 -40.77 26.65 10.11
N ASP A 477 -40.23 25.60 9.49
CA ASP A 477 -39.54 25.64 8.21
C ASP A 477 -38.26 26.51 8.15
N GLU A 478 -37.80 27.05 9.28
CA GLU A 478 -36.59 27.86 9.39
C GLU A 478 -35.36 27.05 9.81
N LEU A 479 -34.17 27.54 9.45
CA LEU A 479 -32.91 27.05 10.01
C LEU A 479 -32.72 27.64 11.41
N LYS A 480 -32.54 26.77 12.41
CA LYS A 480 -32.15 27.19 13.76
C LYS A 480 -30.63 27.12 13.86
N GLU A 481 -30.01 28.28 14.07
CA GLU A 481 -28.55 28.47 14.02
C GLU A 481 -27.95 28.69 15.41
N THR A 482 -26.70 28.26 15.58
CA THR A 482 -25.92 28.48 16.80
C THR A 482 -24.42 28.42 16.53
N GLU A 483 -23.65 29.18 17.29
CA GLU A 483 -22.19 29.05 17.34
C GLU A 483 -21.77 27.97 18.36
N VAL A 484 -20.82 27.15 17.96
CA VAL A 484 -20.31 26.04 18.76
C VAL A 484 -18.83 26.23 19.02
N SER A 485 -18.38 25.89 20.23
CA SER A 485 -16.97 25.85 20.60
C SER A 485 -16.73 24.61 21.45
N VAL A 486 -15.69 23.84 21.10
CA VAL A 486 -15.35 22.58 21.78
C VAL A 486 -13.84 22.46 21.90
N GLU A 487 -13.37 22.13 23.11
CA GLU A 487 -11.97 21.75 23.35
C GLU A 487 -11.66 20.36 22.80
N ARG A 488 -10.48 20.18 22.22
CA ARG A 488 -10.07 18.91 21.64
C ARG A 488 -9.55 17.95 22.71
N LEU A 489 -10.10 16.74 22.73
CA LEU A 489 -9.50 15.60 23.44
C LEU A 489 -8.36 15.05 22.57
N LYS A 490 -7.12 15.35 22.95
CA LYS A 490 -5.93 15.06 22.14
C LYS A 490 -5.65 13.56 21.99
N ASP A 491 -6.14 12.73 22.89
CA ASP A 491 -6.09 11.27 22.82
C ASP A 491 -7.15 10.65 21.90
N LYS A 492 -8.09 11.45 21.39
CA LYS A 492 -9.16 11.02 20.49
C LYS A 492 -8.94 11.47 19.04
N SER A 493 -9.59 10.78 18.11
CA SER A 493 -9.49 11.06 16.68
C SER A 493 -10.13 12.40 16.28
N VAL A 494 -9.76 12.92 15.11
CA VAL A 494 -10.41 14.09 14.50
C VAL A 494 -11.93 13.88 14.30
N PHE A 495 -12.37 12.65 14.04
CA PHE A 495 -13.80 12.33 13.93
C PHE A 495 -14.53 12.39 15.27
N ASN A 496 -13.89 11.98 16.38
CA ASN A 496 -14.45 12.22 17.71
C ASN A 496 -14.59 13.73 17.97
N PHE A 497 -13.62 14.52 17.50
CA PHE A 497 -13.65 15.95 17.66
C PHE A 497 -14.81 16.60 16.89
N LEU A 498 -14.96 16.28 15.60
CA LEU A 498 -16.11 16.69 14.78
C LEU A 498 -17.44 16.24 15.41
N TRP A 499 -17.51 14.99 15.88
CA TRP A 499 -18.71 14.46 16.53
C TRP A 499 -19.12 15.25 17.77
N ARG A 500 -18.15 15.61 18.62
CA ARG A 500 -18.42 16.44 19.82
C ARG A 500 -18.90 17.83 19.45
N PHE A 501 -18.35 18.42 18.38
CA PHE A 501 -18.84 19.69 17.84
C PHE A 501 -20.30 19.58 17.38
N LEU A 502 -20.64 18.59 16.55
CA LEU A 502 -22.02 18.37 16.09
C LEU A 502 -22.98 18.13 17.25
N TYR A 503 -22.55 17.38 18.26
CA TYR A 503 -23.35 17.14 19.46
C TYR A 503 -23.63 18.41 20.26
N GLU A 504 -22.62 19.25 20.51
CA GLU A 504 -22.84 20.52 21.21
C GLU A 504 -23.71 21.49 20.39
N GLY A 505 -23.61 21.48 19.05
CA GLY A 505 -24.53 22.23 18.19
C GLY A 505 -25.98 21.78 18.32
N LEU A 506 -26.22 20.47 18.27
CA LEU A 506 -27.53 19.88 18.52
C LEU A 506 -28.06 20.27 19.90
N LYS A 507 -27.21 20.16 20.92
CA LYS A 507 -27.56 20.48 22.30
C LYS A 507 -27.93 21.96 22.48
N LYS A 508 -27.13 22.88 21.96
CA LYS A 508 -27.39 24.34 22.05
C LYS A 508 -28.66 24.75 21.31
N THR A 509 -28.97 24.08 20.20
CA THR A 509 -30.17 24.37 19.40
C THR A 509 -31.44 23.83 20.05
N LEU A 510 -31.38 22.62 20.63
CA LEU A 510 -32.57 21.90 21.10
C LEU A 510 -32.84 22.04 22.61
N LEU A 511 -31.82 22.30 23.43
CA LEU A 511 -32.02 22.48 24.86
C LEU A 511 -32.38 23.94 25.17
N PRO A 512 -33.38 24.21 26.03
CA PRO A 512 -33.64 25.55 26.54
C PRO A 512 -32.36 26.15 27.17
N LYS A 513 -32.11 27.44 26.93
CA LYS A 513 -30.98 28.23 27.47
C LYS A 513 -30.76 28.14 28.99
N ILE A 514 -31.69 27.52 29.73
CA ILE A 514 -31.67 27.38 31.19
C ILE A 514 -30.59 26.39 31.69
N ILE A 515 -30.07 25.50 30.83
CA ILE A 515 -29.06 24.49 31.24
C ILE A 515 -27.62 24.91 30.86
N SER A 516 -27.43 26.01 30.13
CA SER A 516 -26.09 26.50 29.70
C SER A 516 -25.45 27.53 30.64
N GLY A 517 -26.06 27.83 31.78
CA GLY A 517 -25.51 28.70 32.82
C GLY A 517 -25.37 27.94 34.13
N GLY A 518 -24.16 27.49 34.42
CA GLY A 518 -23.77 26.88 35.68
C GLY A 518 -22.26 26.79 35.69
N ASP A 519 -21.64 27.83 36.23
CA ASP A 519 -20.20 27.97 36.46
C ASP A 519 -19.59 26.75 37.16
#